data_AF-A0A432DY30-F1
#
_entry.id   AF-A0A432DY30-F1
#
_cell.length_a   1.000
_cell.length_b   1.000
_cell.length_c   1.000
_cell.angle_alpha   90.00
_cell.angle_beta   90.00
_cell.angle_gamma   90.00
#
_symmetry.space_group_name_H-M   'P 1'
#
loop_
_entity.id
_entity.type
_entity.pdbx_description
1 polymer ?
#
loop_
_entity_poly.entity_id
_entity_poly.type
_entity_poly.pdbx_seq_one_letter_code
_entity_poly.pdbx_strand_id
1 'polypeptide(L)'
;MDFEILKQRIEDAAKKAFLEMYEKHGREKIYSFALYSDEGAMTVCPAANTLEMLETAEDDDALYYKYEPAEWAYEMEGADDEFNAIGTLLRTELGRHDENDEWFEDFQARLYSACIEVLEKLKNEDFSDRLQVKIFS
;
A
#
# COMPACT_ATOMS: atom_id res chain seq x y z
N MET A 1 -14.33 -6.44 14.02
CA MET A 1 -13.57 -5.19 13.85
C MET A 1 -14.40 -4.18 13.08
N ASP A 2 -14.18 -2.88 13.30
CA ASP A 2 -14.84 -1.81 12.52
C ASP A 2 -13.96 -1.46 11.31
N PHE A 3 -14.47 -1.71 10.11
CA PHE A 3 -13.73 -1.49 8.86
C PHE A 3 -13.63 -0.03 8.46
N GLU A 4 -14.55 0.83 8.90
CA GLU A 4 -14.42 2.27 8.63
C GLU A 4 -13.29 2.87 9.45
N ILE A 5 -13.12 2.41 10.70
CA ILE A 5 -11.96 2.79 11.53
C ILE A 5 -10.65 2.25 10.93
N LEU A 6 -10.64 1.01 10.45
CA LEU A 6 -9.47 0.44 9.78
C LEU A 6 -9.12 1.25 8.52
N LYS A 7 -10.10 1.55 7.67
CA LYS A 7 -9.92 2.32 6.45
C LYS A 7 -9.35 3.70 6.73
N GLN A 8 -9.85 4.41 7.75
CA GLN A 8 -9.28 5.70 8.15
C GLN A 8 -7.83 5.58 8.62
N ARG A 9 -7.48 4.54 9.38
CA ARG A 9 -6.08 4.30 9.80
C ARG A 9 -5.16 4.02 8.62
N ILE A 10 -5.64 3.22 7.66
CA ILE A 10 -4.92 2.93 6.42
C ILE A 10 -4.71 4.22 5.62
N GLU A 11 -5.73 5.06 5.50
CA GLU A 11 -5.63 6.36 4.83
C GLU A 11 -4.58 7.27 5.47
N ASP A 12 -4.64 7.43 6.80
CA ASP A 12 -3.71 8.29 7.54
C ASP A 12 -2.26 7.77 7.41
N ALA A 13 -2.07 6.45 7.50
CA ALA A 13 -0.78 5.78 7.32
C ALA A 13 -0.24 5.95 5.90
N ALA A 14 -1.09 5.74 4.88
CA ALA A 14 -0.71 5.89 3.48
C ALA A 14 -0.32 7.34 3.14
N LYS A 15 -1.09 8.33 3.62
CA LYS A 15 -0.73 9.76 3.48
C LYS A 15 0.65 10.06 4.06
N LYS A 16 0.92 9.54 5.26
CA LYS A 16 2.21 9.73 5.93
C LYS A 16 3.34 9.04 5.15
N ALA A 17 3.17 7.77 4.77
CA ALA A 17 4.17 7.01 4.04
C ALA A 17 4.51 7.63 2.69
N PHE A 18 3.50 7.98 1.89
CA PHE A 18 3.73 8.56 0.56
C PHE A 18 4.40 9.93 0.64
N LEU A 19 4.07 10.74 1.64
CA LEU A 19 4.75 12.01 1.89
C LEU A 19 6.22 11.78 2.31
N GLU A 20 6.46 10.86 3.24
CA GLU A 20 7.80 10.51 3.71
C GLU A 20 8.68 9.99 2.57
N MET A 21 8.15 9.09 1.73
CA MET A 21 8.83 8.57 0.56
C MET A 21 9.11 9.66 -0.47
N TYR A 22 8.16 10.55 -0.71
CA TYR A 22 8.38 11.69 -1.60
C TYR A 22 9.47 12.64 -1.10
N GLU A 23 9.51 12.93 0.19
CA GLU A 23 10.53 13.80 0.79
C GLU A 23 11.92 13.17 0.72
N LYS A 24 12.04 11.85 0.92
CA LYS A 24 13.30 11.11 0.88
C LYS A 24 13.79 10.86 -0.56
N HIS A 25 12.91 10.37 -1.42
CA HIS A 25 13.26 9.77 -2.72
C HIS A 25 12.65 10.50 -3.93
N GLY A 26 11.95 11.63 -3.74
CA GLY A 26 11.35 12.38 -4.84
C GLY A 26 12.34 12.84 -5.93
N ARG A 27 13.63 12.95 -5.61
CA ARG A 27 14.70 13.24 -6.59
C ARG A 27 14.91 12.11 -7.60
N GLU A 28 14.61 10.88 -7.22
CA GLU A 28 14.71 9.68 -8.06
C GLU A 28 13.54 9.57 -9.05
N LYS A 29 12.68 10.59 -9.08
CA LYS A 29 11.48 10.67 -9.92
C LYS A 29 10.53 9.51 -9.62
N ILE A 30 9.99 9.49 -8.39
CA ILE A 30 8.88 8.61 -8.03
C ILE A 30 7.76 8.80 -9.04
N TYR A 31 7.31 7.72 -9.67
CA TYR A 31 6.24 7.77 -10.67
C TYR A 31 4.96 7.08 -10.21
N SER A 32 5.05 6.24 -9.17
CA SER A 32 3.95 5.42 -8.69
C SER A 32 4.04 5.18 -7.18
N PHE A 33 2.87 5.15 -6.56
CA PHE A 33 2.64 4.59 -5.23
C PHE A 33 1.61 3.47 -5.33
N ALA A 34 1.73 2.49 -4.45
CA ALA A 34 0.81 1.38 -4.30
C ALA A 34 0.52 1.11 -2.83
N LEU A 35 -0.59 0.42 -2.60
CA LEU A 35 -1.05 -0.02 -1.29
C LEU A 35 -1.77 -1.35 -1.47
N TYR A 36 -1.26 -2.39 -0.85
CA TYR A 36 -1.79 -3.75 -0.97
C TYR A 36 -1.68 -4.48 0.36
N SER A 37 -2.17 -5.71 0.39
CA SER A 37 -2.05 -6.62 1.53
C SER A 37 -1.51 -7.96 1.03
N ASP A 38 -0.83 -8.69 1.91
CA ASP A 38 -0.42 -10.07 1.65
C ASP A 38 -1.64 -11.01 1.53
N GLU A 39 -1.42 -12.18 0.94
CA GLU A 39 -2.45 -13.22 0.76
C GLU A 39 -3.11 -13.64 2.08
N GLY A 40 -2.41 -13.57 3.21
CA GLY A 40 -2.94 -13.88 4.53
C GLY A 40 -3.76 -12.76 5.15
N ALA A 41 -3.93 -11.62 4.48
CA ALA A 41 -4.60 -10.43 5.00
C ALA A 41 -4.01 -9.93 6.35
N MET A 42 -2.73 -10.20 6.60
CA MET A 42 -2.08 -9.96 7.89
C MET A 42 -1.40 -8.59 7.98
N THR A 43 -1.18 -7.94 6.85
CA THR A 43 -0.45 -6.69 6.71
C THR A 43 -1.11 -5.78 5.69
N VAL A 44 -0.78 -4.50 5.76
CA VAL A 44 -0.99 -3.57 4.64
C VAL A 44 0.36 -2.97 4.34
N CYS A 45 0.76 -3.01 3.08
CA CYS A 45 2.08 -2.62 2.62
C CYS A 45 1.97 -1.39 1.72
N PRO A 46 2.56 -0.24 2.11
CA PRO A 46 2.83 0.83 1.17
C PRO A 46 3.98 0.42 0.26
N ALA A 47 3.97 0.89 -0.98
CA ALA A 47 5.11 0.77 -1.87
C ALA A 47 5.27 2.00 -2.76
N ALA A 48 6.51 2.34 -3.11
CA ALA A 48 6.83 3.40 -4.06
C ALA A 48 7.83 2.91 -5.10
N ASN A 49 7.67 3.36 -6.35
CA ASN A 49 8.62 3.06 -7.41
C ASN A 49 9.11 4.32 -8.13
N THR A 50 10.34 4.23 -8.63
CA THR A 50 11.08 5.34 -9.22
C THR A 50 11.44 5.02 -10.68
N LEU A 51 11.56 6.07 -11.49
CA LEU A 51 12.05 5.89 -12.86
C LEU A 51 13.51 5.42 -12.88
N GLU A 52 14.32 5.85 -11.89
CA GLU A 52 15.71 5.41 -11.77
C GLU A 52 15.81 3.89 -11.56
N MET A 53 14.93 3.28 -10.75
CA MET A 53 14.89 1.81 -10.61
C MET A 53 14.51 1.12 -11.94
N LEU A 54 13.50 1.63 -12.65
CA LEU A 54 13.09 1.05 -13.94
C LEU A 54 14.18 1.10 -15.00
N GLU A 55 15.07 2.10 -14.98
CA GLU A 55 16.22 2.16 -15.89
C GLU A 55 17.24 1.05 -15.65
N THR A 56 17.21 0.40 -14.47
CA THR A 56 18.10 -0.71 -14.11
C THR A 56 17.50 -2.10 -14.36
N ALA A 57 16.20 -2.18 -14.63
CA ALA A 57 15.53 -3.44 -14.94
C ALA A 57 15.97 -3.98 -16.32
N GLU A 58 16.23 -5.28 -16.42
CA GLU A 58 16.48 -5.92 -17.71
C GLU A 58 15.22 -5.87 -18.59
N ASP A 59 15.41 -5.75 -19.90
CA ASP A 59 14.35 -5.41 -20.88
C ASP A 59 13.23 -6.47 -20.96
N ASP A 60 13.54 -7.73 -20.60
CA ASP A 60 12.60 -8.85 -20.53
C ASP A 60 11.73 -8.83 -19.26
N ASP A 61 12.23 -8.29 -18.15
CA ASP A 61 11.52 -8.18 -16.87
C ASP A 61 10.93 -6.79 -16.60
N ALA A 62 11.17 -5.82 -17.48
CA ALA A 62 10.76 -4.42 -17.30
C ALA A 62 9.24 -4.24 -17.05
N LEU A 63 8.39 -5.13 -17.59
CA LEU A 63 6.94 -5.10 -17.31
C LEU A 63 6.60 -5.58 -15.90
N TYR A 64 7.33 -6.57 -15.39
CA TYR A 64 7.11 -7.14 -14.06
C TYR A 64 7.45 -6.09 -12.99
N TYR A 65 8.68 -5.54 -13.03
CA TYR A 65 9.11 -4.49 -12.10
C TYR A 65 8.31 -3.19 -12.19
N LYS A 66 7.59 -2.97 -13.30
CA LYS A 66 6.73 -1.78 -13.47
C LYS A 66 5.40 -1.90 -12.74
N TYR A 67 4.85 -3.10 -12.63
CA TYR A 67 3.47 -3.31 -12.17
C TYR A 67 3.35 -4.20 -10.92
N GLU A 68 4.41 -4.87 -10.48
CA GLU A 68 4.41 -5.69 -9.26
C GLU A 68 4.96 -4.90 -8.07
N PRO A 69 4.11 -4.38 -7.15
CA PRO A 69 4.57 -3.54 -6.04
C PRO A 69 5.53 -4.24 -5.07
N ALA A 70 5.44 -5.56 -4.95
CA ALA A 70 6.34 -6.36 -4.12
C ALA A 70 7.81 -6.30 -4.60
N GLU A 71 8.04 -5.92 -5.85
CA GLU A 71 9.36 -5.84 -6.48
C GLU A 71 9.82 -4.38 -6.68
N TRP A 72 9.07 -3.41 -6.15
CA TRP A 72 9.42 -2.00 -6.29
C TRP A 72 10.55 -1.60 -5.36
N ALA A 73 11.27 -0.53 -5.74
CA ALA A 73 12.46 -0.06 -5.03
C ALA A 73 12.25 0.17 -3.53
N TYR A 74 11.03 0.59 -3.15
CA TYR A 74 10.67 0.94 -1.77
C TYR A 74 9.40 0.19 -1.36
N GLU A 75 9.48 -1.13 -1.27
CA GLU A 75 8.43 -1.99 -0.71
C GLU A 75 8.41 -1.90 0.81
N MET A 76 7.20 -1.81 1.41
CA MET A 76 6.96 -1.73 2.85
C MET A 76 7.62 -0.52 3.55
N GLU A 77 8.09 0.48 2.80
CA GLU A 77 8.75 1.65 3.36
C GLU A 77 7.79 2.83 3.62
N GLY A 78 7.98 3.48 4.78
CA GLY A 78 7.30 4.71 5.16
C GLY A 78 6.15 4.46 6.14
N ALA A 79 6.03 5.35 7.14
CA ALA A 79 5.06 5.19 8.22
C ALA A 79 5.10 3.81 8.92
N ASP A 80 6.31 3.28 9.14
CA ASP A 80 6.54 1.92 9.68
C ASP A 80 5.74 1.66 10.97
N ASP A 81 5.70 2.62 11.89
CA ASP A 81 4.97 2.50 13.15
C ASP A 81 3.47 2.34 12.93
N GLU A 82 2.89 3.12 12.01
CA GLU A 82 1.47 3.05 11.66
C GLU A 82 1.10 1.72 11.00
N PHE A 83 1.89 1.27 10.01
CA PHE A 83 1.63 0.00 9.33
C PHE A 83 1.87 -1.22 10.23
N ASN A 84 2.86 -1.16 11.13
CA ASN A 84 3.06 -2.19 12.15
C ASN A 84 1.87 -2.27 13.13
N ALA A 85 1.29 -1.12 13.50
CA ALA A 85 0.10 -1.07 14.34
C ALA A 85 -1.13 -1.66 13.62
N ILE A 86 -1.30 -1.36 12.32
CA ILE A 86 -2.35 -1.95 11.47
C ILE A 86 -2.16 -3.47 11.37
N GLY A 87 -0.95 -3.96 11.05
CA GLY A 87 -0.68 -5.41 10.96
C GLY A 87 -0.93 -6.14 12.29
N THR A 88 -0.61 -5.52 13.42
CA THR A 88 -0.94 -6.06 14.75
C THR A 88 -2.45 -6.20 14.96
N LEU A 89 -3.23 -5.19 14.54
CA LEU A 89 -4.69 -5.21 14.60
C LEU A 89 -5.28 -6.33 13.71
N LEU A 90 -4.78 -6.45 12.47
CA LEU A 90 -5.23 -7.47 11.51
C LEU A 90 -4.97 -8.88 12.06
N ARG A 91 -3.73 -9.18 12.48
CA ARG A 91 -3.37 -10.48 13.07
C ARG A 91 -4.19 -10.81 14.31
N THR A 92 -4.49 -9.81 15.15
CA THR A 92 -5.33 -10.01 16.34
C THR A 92 -6.76 -10.38 15.95
N GLU A 93 -7.31 -9.77 14.90
CA GLU A 93 -8.66 -10.09 14.43
C GLU A 93 -8.70 -11.47 13.75
N LEU A 94 -7.74 -11.76 12.88
CA LEU A 94 -7.59 -13.08 12.24
C LEU A 94 -7.51 -14.20 13.29
N GLY A 95 -6.72 -14.02 14.35
CA GLY A 95 -6.61 -15.00 15.44
C GLY A 95 -7.89 -15.24 16.24
N ARG A 96 -8.94 -14.42 16.08
CA ARG A 96 -10.26 -14.65 16.68
C ARG A 96 -11.18 -15.51 15.81
N HIS A 97 -10.76 -15.78 14.57
CA HIS A 97 -11.57 -16.40 13.52
C HIS A 97 -10.79 -17.44 12.72
N ASP A 98 -9.73 -18.03 13.28
CA ASP A 98 -8.74 -18.87 12.59
C ASP A 98 -9.29 -20.14 11.91
N GLU A 99 -10.43 -20.65 12.37
CA GLU A 99 -11.10 -21.84 11.83
C GLU A 99 -12.30 -21.51 10.90
N ASN A 100 -12.44 -20.26 10.43
CA ASN A 100 -13.58 -19.84 9.61
C ASN A 100 -13.18 -19.27 8.23
N ASP A 101 -13.07 -20.17 7.26
CA ASP A 101 -12.68 -19.85 5.88
C ASP A 101 -13.65 -18.86 5.19
N GLU A 102 -14.97 -19.03 5.34
CA GLU A 102 -15.96 -18.12 4.74
C GLU A 102 -15.84 -16.70 5.30
N TRP A 103 -15.57 -16.58 6.60
CA TRP A 103 -15.30 -15.29 7.23
C TRP A 103 -13.99 -14.69 6.75
N PHE A 104 -12.95 -15.51 6.56
CA PHE A 104 -11.66 -15.05 6.07
C PHE A 104 -11.77 -14.49 4.66
N GLU A 105 -12.51 -15.16 3.76
CA GLU A 105 -12.74 -14.67 2.40
C GLU A 105 -13.44 -13.29 2.39
N ASP A 106 -14.48 -13.08 3.20
CA ASP A 106 -15.13 -11.76 3.35
C ASP A 106 -14.17 -10.72 3.92
N PHE A 107 -13.41 -11.09 4.95
CA PHE A 107 -12.44 -10.21 5.60
C PHE A 107 -11.36 -9.74 4.62
N GLN A 108 -10.77 -10.68 3.88
CA GLN A 108 -9.73 -10.42 2.89
C GLN A 108 -10.26 -9.51 1.77
N ALA A 109 -11.43 -9.83 1.21
CA ALA A 109 -12.04 -9.03 0.15
C ALA A 109 -12.31 -7.58 0.62
N ARG A 110 -12.75 -7.40 1.86
CA ARG A 110 -12.99 -6.08 2.45
C ARG A 110 -11.71 -5.32 2.75
N LEU A 111 -10.64 -6.01 3.16
CA LEU A 111 -9.34 -5.38 3.36
C LEU A 111 -8.78 -4.86 2.03
N TYR A 112 -8.83 -5.69 0.98
CA TYR A 112 -8.39 -5.29 -0.35
C TYR A 112 -9.21 -4.11 -0.89
N SER A 113 -10.53 -4.17 -0.73
CA SER A 113 -11.43 -3.06 -1.11
C SER A 113 -11.08 -1.78 -0.35
N ALA A 114 -10.77 -1.86 0.96
CA ALA A 114 -10.36 -0.70 1.74
C ALA A 114 -9.05 -0.09 1.22
N CYS A 115 -8.05 -0.89 0.83
CA CYS A 115 -6.82 -0.38 0.22
C CYS A 115 -7.09 0.34 -1.11
N ILE A 116 -7.93 -0.24 -1.97
CA ILE A 116 -8.32 0.36 -3.25
C ILE A 116 -9.07 1.68 -3.04
N GLU A 117 -10.09 1.68 -2.17
CA GLU A 117 -10.88 2.89 -1.85
C GLU A 117 -9.99 4.02 -1.31
N VAL A 118 -9.00 3.68 -0.47
CA VAL A 118 -8.03 4.66 0.04
C VAL A 118 -7.18 5.21 -1.11
N LEU A 119 -6.62 4.35 -1.96
CA LEU A 119 -5.82 4.82 -3.11
C LEU A 119 -6.63 5.70 -4.05
N GLU A 120 -7.87 5.31 -4.38
CA GLU A 120 -8.78 6.11 -5.20
C GLU A 120 -9.09 7.46 -4.56
N LYS A 121 -9.33 7.48 -3.24
CA LYS A 121 -9.56 8.72 -2.50
C LYS A 121 -8.33 9.62 -2.55
N LEU A 122 -7.14 9.12 -2.22
CA LEU A 122 -5.89 9.89 -2.28
C LEU A 122 -5.64 10.42 -3.69
N LYS A 123 -5.87 9.60 -4.70
CA LYS A 123 -5.75 10.01 -6.10
C LYS A 123 -6.61 11.22 -6.44
N ASN A 124 -7.82 11.28 -5.89
CA ASN A 124 -8.82 12.33 -6.13
C ASN A 124 -8.69 13.56 -5.22
N GLU A 125 -7.97 13.49 -4.10
CA GLU A 125 -7.82 14.59 -3.10
C GLU A 125 -6.76 15.66 -3.48
N ASP A 126 -6.48 15.88 -4.77
CA ASP A 126 -5.30 16.64 -5.25
C ASP A 126 -3.96 16.14 -4.66
N PHE A 127 -3.94 15.01 -3.94
CA PHE A 127 -2.73 14.51 -3.26
C PHE A 127 -1.68 14.07 -4.28
N SER A 128 -2.13 13.42 -5.36
CA SER A 128 -1.30 13.13 -6.54
C SER A 128 -0.68 14.40 -7.12
N ASP A 129 -1.44 15.49 -7.21
CA ASP A 129 -0.97 16.76 -7.77
C ASP A 129 0.01 17.46 -6.81
N ARG A 130 -0.20 17.34 -5.50
CA ARG A 130 0.74 17.83 -4.48
C ARG A 130 2.08 17.10 -4.52
N LEU A 131 2.07 15.81 -4.82
CA LEU A 131 3.27 15.01 -5.00
C LEU A 131 3.83 15.09 -6.44
N GLN A 132 3.05 15.53 -7.42
CA GLN A 132 3.37 15.42 -8.85
C GLN A 132 3.64 13.96 -9.30
N VAL A 133 2.95 12.99 -8.69
CA VAL A 133 3.11 11.55 -8.92
C VAL A 133 1.76 10.94 -9.33
N LYS A 134 1.77 9.92 -10.21
CA LYS A 134 0.54 9.17 -10.50
C LYS A 134 0.30 8.11 -9.44
N ILE A 135 -0.86 8.14 -8.79
CA ILE A 135 -1.32 7.05 -7.92
C ILE A 135 -2.12 6.07 -8.78
N PHE A 136 -1.68 4.81 -8.82
CA PHE A 136 -2.41 3.72 -9.45
C PHE A 136 -3.24 3.01 -8.37
N SER A 137 -4.49 2.73 -8.71
CA SER A 137 -5.50 2.08 -7.87
C SER A 137 -6.03 0.87 -8.63
#